data_AF-A0A1A3MN54-F1
#
_entry.id   AF-A0A1A3MN54-F1
#
_cell.length_a   1.000
_cell.length_b   1.000
_cell.length_c   1.000
_cell.angle_alpha   90.00
_cell.angle_beta   90.00
_cell.angle_gamma   90.00
#
_symmetry.space_group_name_H-M   'P 1'
#
loop_
_entity.id
_entity.type
_entity.pdbx_description
1 polymer ?
#
loop_
_entity_poly.entity_id
_entity_poly.type
_entity_poly.pdbx_seq_one_letter_code
_entity_poly.pdbx_strand_id
1 'polypeptide(L)'
;MSELREAIAEIVAAGGGKPRVGRDPVNQPMINNWVEAIGDRNPIYVDEEAARAVGHPGLVAPPAMIQVWTMFGLNGARPDDDPMGPMMELFDSNGYIGVVATNCEQTYHRYLRPGEEVSISSEMGEVVGPKQTALGEGFFINQHIVWRVGDEDVAEMNWRILKFKPAESTSGTAVPDDLDADAMMRPASSRDTAFFWEGVNAHELRIQQLPDGSLQHPPVPALWQDPAEAISYTVASGRGTVFSFVVHHAPKVPGRTLPFVIALVELEEGVRMLGELRGVDPASVEIGMPVRATYIDFPAGDNGPEWTLYAWEPDA
;
A
#
# COMPACT_ATOMS: atom_id res chain seq x y z
N MET A 1 15.35 -3.17 -25.39
CA MET A 1 16.37 -2.54 -24.50
C MET A 1 17.08 -1.36 -25.13
N SER A 2 17.54 -1.43 -26.40
CA SER A 2 18.10 -0.27 -27.12
C SER A 2 17.05 0.82 -27.34
N GLU A 3 15.88 0.45 -27.86
CA GLU A 3 14.77 1.39 -28.14
C GLU A 3 14.26 2.09 -26.86
N LEU A 4 14.14 1.36 -25.74
CA LEU A 4 13.76 1.94 -24.45
C LEU A 4 14.78 2.96 -23.95
N ARG A 5 16.08 2.71 -24.12
CA ARG A 5 17.14 3.64 -23.72
C ARG A 5 17.20 4.88 -24.61
N GLU A 6 16.94 4.74 -25.90
CA GLU A 6 16.83 5.86 -26.84
C GLU A 6 15.63 6.74 -26.48
N ALA A 7 14.46 6.16 -26.24
CA ALA A 7 13.28 6.91 -25.82
C ALA A 7 13.47 7.61 -24.46
N ILE A 8 14.14 6.97 -23.50
CA ILE A 8 14.53 7.63 -22.23
C ILE A 8 15.43 8.84 -22.52
N ALA A 9 16.44 8.69 -23.38
CA ALA A 9 17.36 9.77 -23.71
C ALA A 9 16.67 10.95 -24.41
N GLU A 10 15.70 10.68 -25.29
CA GLU A 10 14.89 11.71 -25.94
C GLU A 10 14.04 12.50 -24.93
N ILE A 11 13.39 11.82 -23.99
CA ILE A 11 12.57 12.48 -22.95
C ILE A 11 13.44 13.31 -22.01
N VAL A 12 14.62 12.79 -21.61
CA VAL A 12 15.57 13.55 -20.80
C VAL A 12 16.10 14.77 -21.57
N ALA A 13 16.37 14.63 -22.87
CA ALA A 13 16.87 15.71 -23.71
C ALA A 13 15.82 16.79 -24.02
N ALA A 14 14.52 16.48 -23.91
CA ALA A 14 13.44 17.44 -24.07
C ALA A 14 13.46 18.54 -22.98
N GLY A 15 14.15 18.28 -21.86
CA GLY A 15 14.35 19.24 -20.78
C GLY A 15 13.14 19.40 -19.87
N GLY A 16 13.18 20.42 -19.01
CA GLY A 16 12.12 20.70 -18.05
C GLY A 16 10.93 21.45 -18.65
N GLY A 17 9.74 21.15 -18.12
CA GLY A 17 8.52 21.90 -18.43
C GLY A 17 8.59 23.36 -17.94
N LYS A 18 7.73 24.21 -18.48
CA LYS A 18 7.66 25.62 -18.08
C LYS A 18 7.31 25.74 -16.59
N PRO A 19 7.80 26.79 -15.89
CA PRO A 19 7.39 27.06 -14.52
C PRO A 19 5.86 27.12 -14.39
N ARG A 20 5.32 26.31 -13.48
CA ARG A 20 3.89 26.25 -13.19
C ARG A 20 3.62 26.89 -11.84
N VAL A 21 2.73 27.87 -11.81
CA VAL A 21 2.27 28.48 -10.55
C VAL A 21 1.37 27.52 -9.80
N GLY A 22 1.53 27.44 -8.47
CA GLY A 22 0.62 26.75 -7.58
C GLY A 22 -0.80 27.31 -7.69
N ARG A 23 -1.80 26.51 -7.32
CA ARG A 23 -3.21 26.93 -7.43
C ARG A 23 -3.51 28.15 -6.55
N ASP A 24 -2.96 28.15 -5.34
CA ASP A 24 -3.17 29.18 -4.35
C ASP A 24 -1.81 29.73 -3.89
N PRO A 25 -1.70 31.02 -3.52
CA PRO A 25 -0.58 31.52 -2.75
C PRO A 25 -0.45 30.73 -1.44
N VAL A 26 0.73 30.79 -0.83
CA VAL A 26 0.91 30.30 0.55
C VAL A 26 -0.16 30.93 1.43
N ASN A 27 -0.94 30.13 2.14
CA ASN A 27 -2.11 30.64 2.87
C ASN A 27 -2.33 29.96 4.21
N GLN A 28 -2.81 30.73 5.17
CA GLN A 28 -3.03 30.27 6.54
C GLN A 28 -4.05 29.12 6.65
N PRO A 29 -5.17 29.09 5.90
CA PRO A 29 -6.11 27.97 5.96
C PRO A 29 -5.46 26.62 5.63
N MET A 30 -4.63 26.56 4.60
CA MET A 30 -3.91 25.32 4.26
C MET A 30 -2.81 24.99 5.28
N ILE A 31 -2.12 25.99 5.84
CA ILE A 31 -1.16 25.77 6.94
C ILE A 31 -1.89 25.15 8.14
N ASN A 32 -3.04 25.70 8.54
CA ASN A 32 -3.84 25.19 9.65
C ASN A 32 -4.24 23.72 9.44
N ASN A 33 -4.82 23.40 8.28
CA ASN A 33 -5.20 22.01 7.95
C ASN A 33 -3.99 21.06 8.04
N TRP A 34 -2.83 21.49 7.54
CA TRP A 34 -1.63 20.68 7.52
C TRP A 34 -1.07 20.45 8.92
N VAL A 35 -0.90 21.51 9.73
CA VAL A 35 -0.34 21.37 11.08
C VAL A 35 -1.27 20.60 12.02
N GLU A 36 -2.58 20.72 11.85
CA GLU A 36 -3.58 19.92 12.58
C GLU A 36 -3.50 18.44 12.22
N ALA A 37 -3.42 18.12 10.93
CA ALA A 37 -3.34 16.74 10.45
C ALA A 37 -2.01 16.06 10.81
N ILE A 38 -0.89 16.79 10.72
CA ILE A 38 0.45 16.29 11.07
C ILE A 38 0.67 16.26 12.59
N GLY A 39 -0.05 17.09 13.35
CA GLY A 39 0.14 17.25 14.79
C GLY A 39 1.36 18.09 15.16
N ASP A 40 1.89 18.89 14.24
CA ASP A 40 2.99 19.82 14.50
C ASP A 40 2.47 21.04 15.25
N ARG A 41 2.92 21.22 16.49
CA ARG A 41 2.50 22.32 17.38
C ARG A 41 3.49 23.48 17.43
N ASN A 42 4.42 23.59 16.49
CA ASN A 42 5.36 24.69 16.46
C ASN A 42 4.61 26.03 16.28
N PRO A 43 4.70 26.96 17.25
CA PRO A 43 3.86 28.16 17.25
C PRO A 43 4.19 29.14 16.13
N ILE A 44 5.38 29.08 15.52
CA ILE A 44 5.79 30.04 14.47
C ILE A 44 4.90 29.97 13.22
N TYR A 45 4.12 28.90 13.06
CA TYR A 45 3.22 28.69 11.92
C TYR A 45 1.81 29.26 12.16
N VAL A 46 1.44 29.56 13.41
CA VAL A 46 0.07 29.94 13.81
C VAL A 46 -0.02 31.14 14.76
N ASP A 47 1.10 31.58 15.32
CA ASP A 47 1.21 32.73 16.23
C ASP A 47 2.26 33.74 15.72
N GLU A 48 1.81 34.96 15.41
CA GLU A 48 2.67 36.02 14.88
C GLU A 48 3.75 36.48 15.88
N GLU A 49 3.42 36.55 17.18
CA GLU A 49 4.37 37.00 18.20
C GLU A 49 5.47 35.96 18.38
N ALA A 50 5.11 34.67 18.38
CA ALA A 50 6.07 33.58 18.46
C ALA A 50 7.01 33.55 17.24
N ALA A 51 6.48 33.74 16.03
CA ALA A 51 7.30 33.79 14.82
C ALA A 51 8.29 34.98 14.84
N ARG A 52 7.83 36.17 15.26
CA ARG A 52 8.69 37.35 15.41
C ARG A 52 9.74 37.19 16.50
N ALA A 53 9.41 36.53 17.61
CA ALA A 53 10.33 36.29 18.72
C ALA A 53 11.56 35.47 18.30
N VAL A 54 11.44 34.63 17.26
CA VAL A 54 12.55 33.85 16.70
C VAL A 54 13.17 34.45 15.43
N GLY A 55 12.80 35.69 15.10
CA GLY A 55 13.44 36.47 14.03
C GLY A 55 12.76 36.40 12.66
N HIS A 56 11.58 35.79 12.54
CA HIS A 56 10.79 35.88 11.31
C HIS A 56 10.03 37.23 11.23
N PRO A 57 9.74 37.75 10.03
CA PRO A 57 8.97 39.00 9.89
C PRO A 57 7.48 38.88 10.30
N GLY A 58 6.97 37.65 10.38
CA GLY A 58 5.59 37.30 10.73
C GLY A 58 5.43 35.78 10.61
N LEU A 59 4.19 35.31 10.45
CA LEU A 59 3.90 33.89 10.21
C LEU A 59 4.69 33.36 9.02
N VAL A 60 5.13 32.11 9.15
CA VAL A 60 5.84 31.39 8.11
C VAL A 60 5.16 30.06 7.83
N ALA A 61 5.28 29.54 6.61
CA ALA A 61 4.83 28.19 6.29
C ALA A 61 5.84 27.15 6.81
N PRO A 62 5.39 25.98 7.28
CA PRO A 62 6.26 24.85 7.51
C PRO A 62 7.06 24.54 6.22
N PRO A 63 8.40 24.42 6.28
CA PRO A 63 9.21 24.20 5.06
C PRO A 63 8.78 22.96 4.27
N ALA A 64 8.40 21.88 4.97
CA ALA A 64 7.93 20.63 4.39
C ALA A 64 6.60 20.75 3.61
N MET A 65 5.90 21.90 3.66
CA MET A 65 4.73 22.16 2.82
C MET A 65 5.09 22.61 1.40
N ILE A 66 6.37 22.82 1.06
CA ILE A 66 6.75 23.41 -0.24
C ILE A 66 6.09 22.71 -1.45
N GLN A 67 6.07 21.37 -1.45
CA GLN A 67 5.45 20.59 -2.50
C GLN A 67 3.92 20.71 -2.49
N VAL A 68 3.30 20.85 -1.32
CA VAL A 68 1.84 20.94 -1.13
C VAL A 68 1.25 22.11 -1.93
N TRP A 69 1.95 23.25 -1.98
CA TRP A 69 1.50 24.44 -2.71
C TRP A 69 1.38 24.24 -4.22
N THR A 70 2.09 23.24 -4.76
CA THR A 70 2.16 22.98 -6.20
C THR A 70 1.58 21.64 -6.59
N MET A 71 0.92 20.93 -5.66
CA MET A 71 0.19 19.70 -5.96
C MET A 71 -0.93 19.96 -6.98
N PHE A 72 -1.20 18.97 -7.84
CA PHE A 72 -2.25 19.05 -8.86
C PHE A 72 -3.67 19.05 -8.27
N GLY A 73 -3.84 18.53 -7.05
CA GLY A 73 -5.16 18.36 -6.43
C GLY A 73 -5.95 17.21 -7.03
N LEU A 74 -7.21 17.07 -6.62
CA LEU A 74 -8.04 15.88 -6.90
C LEU A 74 -8.24 15.58 -8.39
N ASN A 75 -8.40 16.63 -9.21
CA ASN A 75 -8.72 16.51 -10.64
C ASN A 75 -7.67 17.21 -11.53
N GLY A 76 -6.50 17.53 -11.00
CA GLY A 76 -5.48 18.24 -11.77
C GLY A 76 -4.81 17.31 -12.79
N ALA A 77 -4.69 17.79 -14.02
CA ALA A 77 -3.94 17.10 -15.07
C ALA A 77 -2.48 17.58 -15.09
N ARG A 78 -1.56 16.70 -15.48
CA ARG A 78 -0.17 17.10 -15.76
C ARG A 78 -0.14 17.98 -17.01
N PRO A 79 0.69 19.04 -17.04
CA PRO A 79 0.96 19.80 -18.26
C PRO A 79 1.54 18.92 -19.37
N ASP A 80 1.25 19.27 -20.62
CA ASP A 80 1.77 18.55 -21.79
C ASP A 80 3.30 18.61 -21.90
N ASP A 81 3.93 19.61 -21.28
CA ASP A 81 5.38 19.81 -21.24
C ASP A 81 6.04 19.23 -19.97
N ASP A 82 5.32 18.51 -19.12
CA ASP A 82 5.89 17.78 -17.97
C ASP A 82 6.54 16.47 -18.45
N PRO A 83 7.88 16.36 -18.40
CA PRO A 83 8.60 15.20 -18.94
C PRO A 83 8.32 13.91 -18.17
N MET A 84 7.77 14.00 -16.95
CA MET A 84 7.39 12.83 -16.16
C MET A 84 6.19 12.10 -16.76
N GLY A 85 5.27 12.79 -17.46
CA GLY A 85 4.11 12.15 -18.09
C GLY A 85 4.50 11.11 -19.14
N PRO A 86 5.22 11.52 -20.21
CA PRO A 86 5.76 10.59 -21.21
C PRO A 86 6.68 9.52 -20.62
N MET A 87 7.45 9.85 -19.58
CA MET A 87 8.33 8.89 -18.90
C MET A 87 7.54 7.77 -18.24
N MET A 88 6.46 8.11 -17.53
CA MET A 88 5.58 7.12 -16.90
C MET A 88 4.91 6.22 -17.94
N GLU A 89 4.34 6.81 -19.00
CA GLU A 89 3.67 6.07 -20.07
C GLU A 89 4.64 5.11 -20.80
N LEU A 90 5.88 5.55 -21.04
CA LEU A 90 6.93 4.72 -21.63
C LEU A 90 7.22 3.49 -20.75
N PHE A 91 7.37 3.67 -19.43
CA PHE A 91 7.64 2.57 -18.52
C PHE A 91 6.44 1.63 -18.37
N ASP A 92 5.22 2.17 -18.25
CA ASP A 92 3.98 1.40 -18.15
C ASP A 92 3.77 0.53 -19.39
N SER A 93 3.93 1.10 -20.58
CA SER A 93 3.81 0.38 -21.85
C SER A 93 4.87 -0.72 -22.04
N ASN A 94 5.96 -0.67 -21.26
CA ASN A 94 7.02 -1.69 -21.23
C ASN A 94 6.93 -2.63 -20.02
N GLY A 95 5.79 -2.63 -19.31
CA GLY A 95 5.47 -3.53 -18.21
C GLY A 95 5.98 -3.09 -16.83
N TYR A 96 6.68 -1.96 -16.71
CA TYR A 96 7.16 -1.42 -15.44
C TYR A 96 6.06 -0.64 -14.73
N ILE A 97 4.93 -1.29 -14.45
CA ILE A 97 3.71 -0.65 -13.94
C ILE A 97 3.81 -0.21 -12.47
N GLY A 98 4.62 -0.91 -11.66
CA GLY A 98 4.84 -0.57 -10.26
C GLY A 98 5.59 0.75 -10.12
N VAL A 99 5.21 1.58 -9.15
CA VAL A 99 5.88 2.85 -8.83
C VAL A 99 6.04 3.00 -7.34
N VAL A 100 7.23 3.39 -6.90
CA VAL A 100 7.47 3.75 -5.49
C VAL A 100 8.50 4.88 -5.42
N ALA A 101 8.26 5.84 -4.52
CA ALA A 101 9.27 6.86 -4.20
C ALA A 101 10.33 6.24 -3.29
N THR A 102 11.61 6.36 -3.65
CA THR A 102 12.72 5.75 -2.89
C THR A 102 13.50 6.77 -2.09
N ASN A 103 13.66 7.99 -2.61
CA ASN A 103 14.40 9.06 -1.96
C ASN A 103 13.72 10.41 -2.21
N CYS A 104 13.74 11.26 -1.19
CA CYS A 104 13.27 12.63 -1.24
C CYS A 104 14.25 13.48 -0.43
N GLU A 105 14.98 14.36 -1.09
CA GLU A 105 15.94 15.27 -0.48
C GLU A 105 15.51 16.70 -0.78
N GLN A 106 14.96 17.39 0.22
CA GLN A 106 14.52 18.78 0.08
C GLN A 106 15.52 19.73 0.75
N THR A 107 15.90 20.79 0.04
CA THR A 107 16.68 21.91 0.56
C THR A 107 15.80 23.15 0.55
N TYR A 108 15.76 23.86 1.68
CA TYR A 108 14.97 25.09 1.84
C TYR A 108 15.93 26.27 1.99
N HIS A 109 15.91 27.19 1.02
CA HIS A 109 16.78 28.36 1.04
C HIS A 109 16.29 29.41 2.04
N ARG A 110 14.96 29.50 2.22
CA ARG A 110 14.31 30.30 3.27
C ARG A 110 12.91 29.79 3.60
N TYR A 111 12.35 30.31 4.68
CA TYR A 111 10.93 30.14 4.99
C TYR A 111 10.06 30.98 4.03
N LEU A 112 8.89 30.43 3.68
CA LEU A 112 7.87 31.15 2.92
C LEU A 112 6.89 31.85 3.85
N ARG A 113 6.24 32.91 3.36
CA ARG A 113 5.25 33.69 4.09
C ARG A 113 3.87 33.58 3.44
N PRO A 114 2.78 33.63 4.23
CA PRO A 114 1.45 33.79 3.67
C PRO A 114 1.37 34.96 2.67
N GLY A 115 0.76 34.72 1.52
CA GLY A 115 0.64 35.64 0.40
C GLY A 115 1.70 35.47 -0.70
N GLU A 116 2.78 34.72 -0.48
CA GLU A 116 3.77 34.45 -1.53
C GLU A 116 3.23 33.43 -2.56
N GLU A 117 3.38 33.73 -3.84
CA GLU A 117 3.01 32.84 -4.95
C GLU A 117 4.19 31.95 -5.32
N VAL A 118 4.00 30.63 -5.19
CA VAL A 118 5.03 29.64 -5.46
C VAL A 118 4.83 29.08 -6.87
N SER A 119 5.90 29.05 -7.66
CA SER A 119 5.95 28.30 -8.91
C SER A 119 6.90 27.11 -8.80
N ILE A 120 6.67 26.07 -9.59
CA ILE A 120 7.50 24.87 -9.67
C ILE A 120 8.02 24.69 -11.10
N SER A 121 9.29 24.35 -11.24
CA SER A 121 9.85 23.78 -12.46
C SER A 121 10.53 22.45 -12.13
N SER A 122 10.57 21.56 -13.10
CA SER A 122 11.22 20.26 -12.93
C SER A 122 12.02 19.86 -14.14
N GLU A 123 13.17 19.26 -13.89
CA GLU A 123 14.06 18.71 -14.88
C GLU A 123 14.28 17.21 -14.63
N MET A 124 14.33 16.44 -15.71
CA MET A 124 14.67 15.02 -15.62
C MET A 124 16.15 14.87 -15.32
N GLY A 125 16.45 14.11 -14.29
CA GLY A 125 17.80 13.69 -13.95
C GLY A 125 18.18 12.37 -14.62
N GLU A 126 19.19 11.72 -14.05
CA GLU A 126 19.67 10.42 -14.52
C GLU A 126 18.57 9.35 -14.39
N VAL A 127 18.46 8.47 -15.39
CA VAL A 127 17.61 7.27 -15.34
C VAL A 127 18.51 6.04 -15.35
N VAL A 128 18.50 5.27 -14.26
CA VAL A 128 19.42 4.15 -14.03
C VAL A 128 18.69 2.83 -14.01
N GLY A 129 19.02 1.96 -14.97
CA GLY A 129 18.50 0.59 -15.01
C GLY A 129 18.87 -0.22 -16.26
N PRO A 130 18.38 -1.46 -16.35
CA PRO A 130 17.53 -2.13 -15.36
C PRO A 130 18.36 -2.55 -14.14
N LYS A 131 17.73 -2.60 -12.96
CA LYS A 131 18.28 -3.13 -11.71
C LYS A 131 17.32 -4.14 -11.13
N GLN A 132 17.85 -5.26 -10.65
CA GLN A 132 17.07 -6.19 -9.84
C GLN A 132 16.95 -5.62 -8.42
N THR A 133 15.72 -5.48 -7.95
CA THR A 133 15.38 -4.96 -6.62
C THR A 133 14.51 -5.98 -5.88
N ALA A 134 14.25 -5.75 -4.59
CA ALA A 134 13.33 -6.59 -3.83
C ALA A 134 11.89 -6.58 -4.37
N LEU A 135 11.50 -5.52 -5.09
CA LEU A 135 10.17 -5.36 -5.68
C LEU A 135 10.08 -5.91 -7.11
N GLY A 136 11.20 -6.39 -7.66
CA GLY A 136 11.32 -6.86 -9.04
C GLY A 136 12.34 -6.06 -9.87
N GLU A 137 12.38 -6.32 -11.17
CA GLU A 137 13.24 -5.58 -12.10
C GLU A 137 12.70 -4.18 -12.31
N GLY A 138 13.54 -3.15 -12.15
CA GLY A 138 13.09 -1.77 -12.37
C GLY A 138 14.17 -0.79 -12.79
N PHE A 139 13.73 0.43 -13.02
CA PHE A 139 14.52 1.60 -13.36
C PHE A 139 14.31 2.68 -12.31
N PHE A 140 15.41 3.25 -11.84
CA PHE A 140 15.36 4.43 -11.00
C PHE A 140 15.34 5.67 -11.87
N ILE A 141 14.43 6.59 -11.57
CA ILE A 141 14.25 7.83 -12.29
C ILE A 141 14.49 8.96 -11.29
N ASN A 142 15.46 9.82 -11.58
CA ASN A 142 15.74 10.99 -10.78
C ASN A 142 15.10 12.23 -11.42
N GLN A 143 14.68 13.16 -10.59
CA GLN A 143 14.12 14.45 -11.00
C GLN A 143 14.68 15.53 -10.06
N HIS A 144 15.13 16.64 -10.65
CA HIS A 144 15.47 17.84 -9.89
C HIS A 144 14.32 18.83 -10.02
N ILE A 145 13.86 19.34 -8.89
CA ILE A 145 12.70 20.22 -8.79
C ILE A 145 13.16 21.50 -8.12
N VAL A 146 12.75 22.63 -8.67
CA VAL A 146 13.02 23.95 -8.07
C VAL A 146 11.71 24.68 -7.90
N TRP A 147 11.52 25.25 -6.71
CA TRP A 147 10.42 26.15 -6.42
C TRP A 147 10.91 27.59 -6.36
N ARG A 148 10.12 28.50 -6.94
CA ARG A 148 10.43 29.93 -7.00
C ARG A 148 9.31 30.82 -6.50
N VAL A 149 9.66 31.96 -5.94
CA VAL A 149 8.77 33.10 -5.73
C VAL A 149 9.28 34.26 -6.59
N GLY A 150 8.54 34.61 -7.65
CA GLY A 150 9.09 35.42 -8.73
C GLY A 150 10.30 34.73 -9.36
N ASP A 151 11.46 35.41 -9.35
CA ASP A 151 12.73 34.89 -9.88
C ASP A 151 13.66 34.31 -8.79
N GLU A 152 13.22 34.26 -7.53
CA GLU A 152 14.02 33.76 -6.40
C GLU A 152 13.78 32.25 -6.20
N ASP A 153 14.85 31.44 -6.25
CA ASP A 153 14.82 30.04 -5.83
C ASP A 153 14.64 29.97 -4.31
N VAL A 154 13.51 29.41 -3.85
CA VAL A 154 13.15 29.35 -2.42
C VAL A 154 13.35 27.97 -1.82
N ALA A 155 13.31 26.93 -2.65
CA ALA A 155 13.58 25.56 -2.27
C ALA A 155 13.88 24.70 -3.51
N GLU A 156 14.53 23.57 -3.28
CA GLU A 156 14.79 22.57 -4.32
C GLU A 156 14.61 21.15 -3.76
N MET A 157 14.39 20.19 -4.66
CA MET A 157 14.25 18.79 -4.31
C MET A 157 14.94 17.90 -5.33
N ASN A 158 15.79 17.00 -4.84
CA ASN A 158 16.20 15.81 -5.57
C ASN A 158 15.24 14.68 -5.19
N TRP A 159 14.46 14.25 -6.17
CA TRP A 159 13.47 13.20 -5.99
C TRP A 159 13.82 11.99 -6.83
N ARG A 160 13.73 10.81 -6.23
CA ARG A 160 13.99 9.54 -6.91
C ARG A 160 12.82 8.60 -6.73
N ILE A 161 12.36 8.06 -7.85
CA ILE A 161 11.36 6.99 -7.90
C ILE A 161 11.96 5.73 -8.52
N LEU A 162 11.34 4.59 -8.24
CA LEU A 162 11.57 3.32 -8.90
C LEU A 162 10.31 2.96 -9.67
N LYS A 163 10.43 2.82 -11.00
CA LYS A 163 9.45 2.14 -11.84
C LYS A 163 9.89 0.69 -12.01
N PHE A 164 9.05 -0.27 -11.64
CA PHE A 164 9.43 -1.67 -11.60
C PHE A 164 8.35 -2.56 -12.20
N LYS A 165 8.77 -3.66 -12.80
CA LYS A 165 7.90 -4.81 -13.04
C LYS A 165 7.66 -5.42 -11.68
N PRO A 166 6.44 -5.38 -11.13
CA PRO A 166 6.15 -6.12 -9.91
C PRO A 166 6.68 -7.54 -10.11
N ALA A 167 7.47 -8.02 -9.16
CA ALA A 167 7.85 -9.43 -9.17
C ALA A 167 6.55 -10.23 -9.36
N GLU A 168 6.56 -11.19 -10.30
CA GLU A 168 5.55 -12.24 -10.25
C GLU A 168 5.62 -12.78 -8.84
N SER A 169 4.57 -12.55 -8.04
CA SER A 169 4.41 -13.29 -6.81
C SER A 169 4.51 -14.75 -7.23
N THR A 170 5.51 -15.46 -6.72
CA THR A 170 5.65 -16.91 -6.93
C THR A 170 4.51 -17.71 -6.29
N SER A 171 3.39 -17.08 -5.94
CA SER A 171 2.09 -17.68 -5.70
C SER A 171 1.14 -17.26 -6.83
N GLY A 172 1.02 -18.16 -7.81
CA GLY A 172 -0.01 -18.07 -8.82
C GLY A 172 -1.37 -18.40 -8.23
N THR A 173 -2.08 -17.37 -7.79
CA THR A 173 -3.55 -17.31 -7.83
C THR A 173 -3.91 -15.84 -7.84
N ALA A 174 -4.28 -15.31 -9.02
CA ALA A 174 -5.00 -14.04 -9.08
C ALA A 174 -6.20 -14.12 -8.13
N VAL A 175 -6.53 -13.02 -7.45
CA VAL A 175 -7.75 -12.94 -6.64
C VAL A 175 -8.92 -13.44 -7.51
N PRO A 176 -9.64 -14.49 -7.07
CA PRO A 176 -10.70 -15.06 -7.88
C PRO A 176 -11.74 -14.02 -8.32
N ASP A 177 -12.25 -14.13 -9.56
CA ASP A 177 -13.15 -13.14 -10.17
C ASP A 177 -14.46 -12.89 -9.39
N ASP A 178 -14.85 -13.83 -8.52
CA ASP A 178 -16.02 -13.72 -7.65
C ASP A 178 -15.78 -12.91 -6.36
N LEU A 179 -14.53 -12.48 -6.14
CA LEU A 179 -14.08 -11.64 -5.03
C LEU A 179 -13.59 -10.29 -5.54
N ASP A 180 -14.02 -9.22 -4.88
CA ASP A 180 -13.52 -7.87 -5.15
C ASP A 180 -12.54 -7.48 -4.03
N ALA A 181 -11.25 -7.44 -4.38
CA ALA A 181 -10.14 -7.19 -3.46
C ALA A 181 -10.28 -5.86 -2.70
N ASP A 182 -10.84 -4.83 -3.33
CA ASP A 182 -10.98 -3.51 -2.73
C ASP A 182 -12.15 -3.46 -1.74
N ALA A 183 -13.18 -4.27 -1.95
CA ALA A 183 -14.34 -4.34 -1.05
C ALA A 183 -14.22 -5.40 0.06
N MET A 184 -13.19 -6.24 0.01
CA MET A 184 -12.95 -7.30 0.99
C MET A 184 -12.44 -6.75 2.33
N MET A 185 -13.06 -7.21 3.42
CA MET A 185 -12.60 -6.87 4.77
C MET A 185 -11.39 -7.71 5.15
N ARG A 186 -10.25 -7.04 5.34
CA ARG A 186 -9.02 -7.65 5.86
C ARG A 186 -9.21 -8.13 7.31
N PRO A 187 -8.83 -9.37 7.65
CA PRO A 187 -8.82 -9.85 9.02
C PRO A 187 -7.88 -9.01 9.89
N ALA A 188 -8.34 -8.66 11.09
CA ALA A 188 -7.49 -7.97 12.06
C ALA A 188 -6.59 -8.98 12.77
N SER A 189 -5.27 -8.80 12.64
CA SER A 189 -4.30 -9.53 13.44
C SER A 189 -4.12 -8.86 14.80
N SER A 190 -4.19 -9.66 15.87
CA SER A 190 -3.85 -9.26 17.24
C SER A 190 -2.58 -9.98 17.68
N ARG A 191 -1.94 -9.53 18.77
CA ARG A 191 -0.78 -10.22 19.34
C ARG A 191 -1.04 -11.72 19.55
N ASP A 192 -2.22 -12.06 20.07
CA ASP A 192 -2.55 -13.44 20.44
C ASP A 192 -2.98 -14.31 19.23
N THR A 193 -3.21 -13.69 18.07
CA THR A 193 -3.55 -14.37 16.80
C THR A 193 -2.47 -14.20 15.73
N ALA A 194 -1.38 -13.49 16.03
CA ALA A 194 -0.31 -13.18 15.09
C ALA A 194 0.29 -14.46 14.50
N PHE A 195 0.58 -15.46 15.34
CA PHE A 195 1.14 -16.75 14.89
C PHE A 195 0.27 -17.41 13.80
N PHE A 196 -1.06 -17.31 13.93
CA PHE A 196 -2.02 -17.87 12.98
C PHE A 196 -2.00 -17.11 11.66
N TRP A 197 -2.13 -15.78 11.71
CA TRP A 197 -2.16 -14.95 10.50
C TRP A 197 -0.81 -14.90 9.77
N GLU A 198 0.31 -14.94 10.49
CA GLU A 198 1.63 -15.13 9.90
C GLU A 198 1.75 -16.49 9.21
N GLY A 199 1.13 -17.53 9.78
CA GLY A 199 1.00 -18.83 9.14
C GLY A 199 0.20 -18.73 7.85
N VAL A 200 -0.98 -18.12 7.89
CA VAL A 200 -1.83 -17.95 6.69
C VAL A 200 -1.10 -17.19 5.59
N ASN A 201 -0.36 -16.13 5.92
CA ASN A 201 0.49 -15.41 4.95
C ASN A 201 1.65 -16.26 4.40
N ALA A 202 2.14 -17.22 5.18
CA ALA A 202 3.14 -18.20 4.76
C ALA A 202 2.52 -19.45 4.08
N HIS A 203 1.21 -19.45 3.82
CA HIS A 203 0.44 -20.59 3.31
C HIS A 203 0.52 -21.84 4.21
N GLU A 204 0.60 -21.61 5.52
CA GLU A 204 0.63 -22.62 6.57
C GLU A 204 -0.55 -22.46 7.53
N LEU A 205 -1.28 -23.55 7.78
CA LEU A 205 -2.37 -23.54 8.76
C LEU A 205 -1.82 -23.88 10.15
N ARG A 206 -1.53 -22.87 10.96
CA ARG A 206 -0.95 -23.04 12.31
C ARG A 206 -2.04 -23.13 13.38
N ILE A 207 -2.12 -24.25 14.10
CA ILE A 207 -3.13 -24.48 15.14
C ILE A 207 -2.47 -24.31 16.51
N GLN A 208 -3.13 -23.57 17.42
CA GLN A 208 -2.61 -23.34 18.77
C GLN A 208 -2.44 -24.68 19.50
N GLN A 209 -1.27 -24.88 20.10
CA GLN A 209 -0.98 -26.04 20.94
C GLN A 209 -0.91 -25.61 22.41
N LEU A 210 -1.69 -26.26 23.25
CA LEU A 210 -1.70 -26.04 24.69
C LEU A 210 -0.55 -26.79 25.39
N PRO A 211 -0.18 -26.42 26.63
CA PRO A 211 0.92 -27.05 27.36
C PRO A 211 0.74 -28.57 27.59
N ASP A 212 -0.49 -29.07 27.58
CA ASP A 212 -0.80 -30.51 27.69
C ASP A 212 -0.69 -31.26 26.35
N GLY A 213 -0.31 -30.56 25.27
CA GLY A 213 -0.17 -31.07 23.91
C GLY A 213 -1.47 -31.07 23.10
N SER A 214 -2.62 -30.70 23.69
CA SER A 214 -3.88 -30.60 22.97
C SER A 214 -3.89 -29.42 22.01
N LEU A 215 -4.69 -29.54 20.94
CA LEU A 215 -4.82 -28.52 19.90
C LEU A 215 -6.12 -27.74 20.06
N GLN A 216 -6.06 -26.44 19.78
CA GLN A 216 -7.19 -25.54 19.97
C GLN A 216 -7.40 -24.60 18.78
N HIS A 217 -8.65 -24.49 18.35
CA HIS A 217 -9.14 -23.48 17.43
C HIS A 217 -10.59 -23.09 17.79
N PRO A 218 -10.97 -21.80 17.73
CA PRO A 218 -10.12 -20.63 17.45
C PRO A 218 -9.07 -20.37 18.54
N PRO A 219 -8.00 -19.60 18.26
CA PRO A 219 -6.99 -19.28 19.25
C PRO A 219 -7.60 -18.57 20.47
N VAL A 220 -7.24 -19.01 21.68
CA VAL A 220 -7.69 -18.40 22.92
C VAL A 220 -6.59 -17.48 23.48
N PRO A 221 -6.89 -16.19 23.72
CA PRO A 221 -5.89 -15.19 24.13
C PRO A 221 -5.46 -15.29 25.61
N ALA A 222 -6.18 -16.06 26.43
CA ALA A 222 -6.00 -16.10 27.88
C ALA A 222 -5.24 -17.35 28.37
N LEU A 223 -4.10 -17.67 27.76
CA LEU A 223 -3.15 -18.58 28.40
C LEU A 223 -2.53 -17.84 29.59
N TRP A 224 -2.50 -18.47 30.76
CA TRP A 224 -1.83 -17.92 31.96
C TRP A 224 -0.30 -18.01 31.83
N GLN A 225 0.24 -17.56 30.70
CA GLN A 225 1.66 -17.53 30.35
C GLN A 225 2.19 -16.10 30.38
N ASP A 226 3.52 -15.94 30.31
CA ASP A 226 4.14 -14.62 30.20
C ASP A 226 3.67 -13.94 28.89
N PRO A 227 3.18 -12.70 28.92
CA PRO A 227 2.82 -11.96 27.71
C PRO A 227 3.92 -11.82 26.65
N ALA A 228 5.19 -12.03 27.02
CA ALA A 228 6.34 -12.00 26.12
C ALA A 228 6.65 -13.37 25.46
N GLU A 229 6.05 -14.46 25.95
CA GLU A 229 6.26 -15.80 25.43
C GLU A 229 5.45 -16.03 24.16
N ALA A 230 6.09 -16.59 23.13
CA ALA A 230 5.42 -16.92 21.88
C ALA A 230 4.36 -18.01 22.07
N ILE A 231 3.25 -17.93 21.34
CA ILE A 231 2.21 -18.96 21.35
C ILE A 231 2.74 -20.21 20.65
N SER A 232 2.71 -21.36 21.35
CA SER A 232 3.06 -22.64 20.74
C SER A 232 1.99 -23.07 19.73
N TYR A 233 2.41 -23.66 18.62
CA TYR A 233 1.52 -24.12 17.56
C TYR A 233 2.06 -25.36 16.84
N THR A 234 1.14 -26.07 16.18
CA THR A 234 1.43 -27.15 15.23
C THR A 234 0.99 -26.71 13.83
N VAL A 235 1.81 -26.96 12.81
CA VAL A 235 1.41 -26.77 11.41
C VAL A 235 0.55 -27.97 11.00
N ALA A 236 -0.72 -27.71 10.69
CA ALA A 236 -1.67 -28.74 10.26
C ALA A 236 -1.42 -29.16 8.81
N SER A 237 -1.87 -30.36 8.45
CA SER A 237 -1.84 -30.88 7.07
C SER A 237 -2.70 -30.03 6.12
N GLY A 238 -3.66 -29.29 6.68
CA GLY A 238 -4.67 -28.54 5.94
C GLY A 238 -5.77 -29.41 5.35
N ARG A 239 -5.76 -30.72 5.59
CA ARG A 239 -6.77 -31.66 5.11
C ARG A 239 -7.86 -31.88 6.17
N GLY A 240 -9.08 -32.10 5.71
CA GLY A 240 -10.21 -32.36 6.58
C GLY A 240 -11.45 -32.80 5.84
N THR A 241 -12.57 -32.83 6.55
CA THR A 241 -13.88 -33.14 5.98
C THR A 241 -14.92 -32.10 6.38
N VAL A 242 -15.89 -31.83 5.51
CA VAL A 242 -17.00 -30.91 5.81
C VAL A 242 -17.82 -31.49 6.96
N PHE A 243 -17.75 -30.86 8.14
CA PHE A 243 -18.54 -31.24 9.31
C PHE A 243 -19.98 -30.68 9.21
N SER A 244 -20.10 -29.42 8.81
CA SER A 244 -21.38 -28.77 8.48
C SER A 244 -21.14 -27.62 7.50
N PHE A 245 -22.18 -27.17 6.81
CA PHE A 245 -22.08 -26.03 5.90
C PHE A 245 -23.39 -25.26 5.81
N VAL A 246 -23.29 -24.02 5.35
CA VAL A 246 -24.43 -23.17 4.96
C VAL A 246 -24.16 -22.57 3.58
N VAL A 247 -25.22 -22.45 2.78
CA VAL A 247 -25.15 -21.71 1.51
C VAL A 247 -25.72 -20.32 1.73
N HIS A 248 -24.87 -19.30 1.61
CA HIS A 248 -25.26 -17.92 1.83
C HIS A 248 -25.85 -17.32 0.56
N HIS A 249 -27.17 -17.10 0.54
CA HIS A 249 -27.87 -16.51 -0.60
C HIS A 249 -28.15 -15.00 -0.46
N ALA A 250 -28.29 -14.49 0.77
CA ALA A 250 -28.61 -13.08 1.06
C ALA A 250 -28.43 -12.77 2.56
N PRO A 251 -28.18 -11.51 2.97
CA PRO A 251 -27.99 -10.31 2.13
C PRO A 251 -26.63 -10.28 1.43
N LYS A 252 -26.44 -9.34 0.49
CA LYS A 252 -25.14 -9.13 -0.17
C LYS A 252 -24.06 -8.84 0.88
N VAL A 253 -22.94 -9.53 0.75
CA VAL A 253 -21.73 -9.30 1.55
C VAL A 253 -20.76 -8.49 0.68
N PRO A 254 -20.19 -7.37 1.19
CA PRO A 254 -19.19 -6.60 0.46
C PRO A 254 -18.06 -7.49 -0.05
N GLY A 255 -17.68 -7.28 -1.30
CA GLY A 255 -16.58 -7.98 -1.94
C GLY A 255 -16.82 -9.44 -2.31
N ARG A 256 -18.07 -9.93 -2.26
CA ARG A 256 -18.41 -11.33 -2.61
C ARG A 256 -19.58 -11.45 -3.57
N THR A 257 -19.44 -12.37 -4.52
CA THR A 257 -20.54 -12.82 -5.38
C THR A 257 -21.39 -13.88 -4.67
N LEU A 258 -22.72 -13.77 -4.78
CA LEU A 258 -23.65 -14.74 -4.18
C LEU A 258 -24.15 -15.75 -5.23
N PRO A 259 -24.48 -16.99 -4.83
CA PRO A 259 -24.28 -17.57 -3.50
C PRO A 259 -22.86 -18.15 -3.31
N PHE A 260 -22.42 -18.26 -2.06
CA PHE A 260 -21.18 -18.94 -1.68
C PHE A 260 -21.40 -19.89 -0.50
N VAL A 261 -20.50 -20.86 -0.32
CA VAL A 261 -20.59 -21.87 0.73
C VAL A 261 -19.67 -21.51 1.89
N ILE A 262 -20.19 -21.50 3.10
CA ILE A 262 -19.39 -21.43 4.32
C ILE A 262 -19.42 -22.79 4.98
N ALA A 263 -18.26 -23.42 5.10
CA ALA A 263 -18.10 -24.75 5.67
C ALA A 263 -17.38 -24.66 7.02
N LEU A 264 -17.87 -25.44 7.98
CA LEU A 264 -17.14 -25.82 9.17
C LEU A 264 -16.46 -27.15 8.84
N VAL A 265 -15.13 -27.17 8.80
CA VAL A 265 -14.31 -28.32 8.43
C VAL A 265 -13.71 -28.94 9.68
N GLU A 266 -13.84 -30.25 9.85
CA GLU A 266 -13.11 -31.02 10.86
C GLU A 266 -11.79 -31.48 10.24
N LEU A 267 -10.69 -30.93 10.75
CA LEU A 267 -9.33 -31.26 10.30
C LEU A 267 -8.89 -32.62 10.81
N GLU A 268 -7.90 -33.22 10.14
CA GLU A 268 -7.27 -34.48 10.57
C GLU A 268 -6.67 -34.40 11.98
N GLU A 269 -6.25 -33.21 12.40
CA GLU A 269 -5.77 -32.91 13.75
C GLU A 269 -6.87 -32.87 14.81
N GLY A 270 -8.15 -32.95 14.42
CA GLY A 270 -9.30 -33.03 15.31
C GLY A 270 -9.93 -31.70 15.74
N VAL A 271 -9.35 -30.56 15.33
CA VAL A 271 -9.97 -29.25 15.52
C VAL A 271 -10.94 -28.92 14.39
N ARG A 272 -11.88 -28.00 14.65
CA ARG A 272 -12.83 -27.53 13.64
C ARG A 272 -12.55 -26.09 13.26
N MET A 273 -12.54 -25.82 11.95
CA MET A 273 -12.23 -24.52 11.39
C MET A 273 -13.30 -24.06 10.42
N LEU A 274 -13.74 -22.81 10.58
CA LEU A 274 -14.72 -22.20 9.70
C LEU A 274 -13.99 -21.54 8.52
N GLY A 275 -14.46 -21.74 7.30
CA GLY A 275 -13.95 -21.03 6.14
C GLY A 275 -14.89 -21.12 4.95
N GLU A 276 -14.58 -20.38 3.90
CA GLU A 276 -15.32 -20.46 2.65
C GLU A 276 -14.92 -21.71 1.87
N LEU A 277 -15.88 -22.52 1.43
CA LEU A 277 -15.64 -23.65 0.54
C LEU A 277 -15.84 -23.20 -0.90
N ARG A 278 -14.76 -23.22 -1.67
CA ARG A 278 -14.64 -22.63 -3.01
C ARG A 278 -14.45 -23.72 -4.07
N GLY A 279 -14.67 -23.34 -5.33
CA GLY A 279 -14.48 -24.25 -6.47
C GLY A 279 -15.49 -25.41 -6.53
N VAL A 280 -16.64 -25.28 -5.87
CA VAL A 280 -17.68 -26.32 -5.82
C VAL A 280 -19.06 -25.70 -6.09
N ASP A 281 -19.93 -26.46 -6.78
CA ASP A 281 -21.35 -26.09 -6.87
C ASP A 281 -21.98 -26.23 -5.47
N PRO A 282 -22.62 -25.18 -4.91
CA PRO A 282 -23.29 -25.28 -3.62
C PRO A 282 -24.28 -26.44 -3.50
N ALA A 283 -24.88 -26.88 -4.61
CA ALA A 283 -25.81 -28.00 -4.64
C ALA A 283 -25.13 -29.38 -4.51
N SER A 284 -23.82 -29.48 -4.75
CA SER A 284 -23.06 -30.73 -4.64
C SER A 284 -22.33 -30.91 -3.32
N VAL A 285 -22.42 -29.94 -2.41
CA VAL A 285 -21.73 -30.02 -1.11
C VAL A 285 -22.47 -30.99 -0.18
N GLU A 286 -21.72 -31.94 0.37
CA GLU A 286 -22.23 -32.94 1.31
C GLU A 286 -21.39 -32.96 2.59
N ILE A 287 -22.01 -33.31 3.71
CA ILE A 287 -21.31 -33.57 4.97
C ILE A 287 -20.41 -34.79 4.77
N GLY A 288 -19.15 -34.68 5.20
CA GLY A 288 -18.12 -35.69 4.99
C GLY A 288 -17.30 -35.51 3.70
N MET A 289 -17.62 -34.53 2.85
CA MET A 289 -16.83 -34.21 1.66
C MET A 289 -15.38 -33.92 2.06
N PRO A 290 -14.38 -34.59 1.45
CA PRO A 290 -12.97 -34.32 1.71
C PRO A 290 -12.57 -32.97 1.12
N VAL A 291 -11.85 -32.18 1.91
CA VAL A 291 -11.42 -30.84 1.55
C VAL A 291 -10.00 -30.58 2.00
N ARG A 292 -9.36 -29.62 1.36
CA ARG A 292 -8.03 -29.12 1.72
C ARG A 292 -8.02 -27.61 1.83
N ALA A 293 -7.12 -27.07 2.65
CA ALA A 293 -6.87 -25.65 2.77
C ALA A 293 -6.29 -25.11 1.46
N THR A 294 -6.75 -23.93 1.07
CA THR A 294 -6.23 -23.14 -0.05
C THR A 294 -6.05 -21.70 0.41
N TYR A 295 -5.23 -20.93 -0.29
CA TYR A 295 -4.83 -19.59 0.11
C TYR A 295 -5.06 -18.61 -1.04
N ILE A 296 -5.66 -17.47 -0.70
CA ILE A 296 -5.98 -16.39 -1.62
C ILE A 296 -5.14 -15.19 -1.21
N ASP A 297 -4.18 -14.84 -2.05
CA ASP A 297 -3.31 -13.70 -1.84
C ASP A 297 -3.96 -12.45 -2.42
N PHE A 298 -4.25 -11.49 -1.56
CA PHE A 298 -4.76 -10.18 -1.94
C PHE A 298 -3.58 -9.23 -2.10
N PRO A 299 -3.44 -8.56 -3.26
CA PRO A 299 -2.35 -7.61 -3.48
C PRO A 299 -2.50 -6.39 -2.57
N ALA A 300 -1.41 -5.66 -2.38
CA ALA A 300 -1.48 -4.33 -1.80
C ALA A 300 -2.36 -3.41 -2.66
N GLY A 301 -3.22 -2.62 -2.02
CA GLY A 301 -4.13 -1.69 -2.67
C GLY A 301 -4.41 -0.49 -1.79
N ASP A 302 -5.37 0.34 -2.19
CA ASP A 302 -5.73 1.57 -1.47
C ASP A 302 -6.17 1.30 0.00
N ASN A 303 -6.69 0.10 0.26
CA ASN A 303 -7.22 -0.30 1.56
C ASN A 303 -6.21 -1.02 2.47
N GLY A 304 -4.95 -1.16 2.06
CA GLY A 304 -3.89 -1.69 2.92
C GLY A 304 -2.79 -2.48 2.19
N PRO A 305 -1.81 -3.00 2.95
CA PRO A 305 -0.77 -3.87 2.41
C PRO A 305 -1.37 -5.21 1.95
N GLU A 306 -0.57 -5.97 1.21
CA GLU A 306 -0.89 -7.35 0.86
C GLU A 306 -1.23 -8.20 2.08
N TRP A 307 -2.11 -9.18 1.89
CA TRP A 307 -2.56 -10.10 2.93
C TRP A 307 -3.13 -11.36 2.31
N THR A 308 -3.11 -12.45 3.07
CA THR A 308 -3.64 -13.73 2.61
C THR A 308 -4.89 -14.12 3.39
N LEU A 309 -5.86 -14.71 2.70
CA LEU A 309 -7.02 -15.37 3.30
C LEU A 309 -6.94 -16.88 3.05
N TYR A 310 -7.17 -17.69 4.06
CA TYR A 310 -7.37 -19.13 3.86
C TYR A 310 -8.84 -19.41 3.45
N ALA A 311 -9.02 -20.44 2.65
CA ALA A 311 -10.30 -21.01 2.27
C ALA A 311 -10.19 -22.53 2.19
N TRP A 312 -11.28 -23.20 1.84
CA TRP A 312 -11.33 -24.63 1.58
C TRP A 312 -11.63 -24.88 0.10
N GLU A 313 -11.14 -25.98 -0.43
CA GLU A 313 -11.52 -26.52 -1.72
C GLU A 313 -11.65 -28.04 -1.64
N PRO A 314 -12.43 -28.69 -2.52
CA PRO A 314 -12.50 -30.15 -2.58
C PRO A 314 -11.11 -30.80 -2.73
N ASP A 315 -10.82 -31.80 -1.90
CA ASP A 315 -9.61 -32.63 -2.02
C ASP A 315 -9.91 -33.77 -2.99
N ALA A 316 -9.53 -33.58 -4.26
CA ALA A 316 -9.80 -34.51 -5.36
C ALA A 316 -8.87 -35.73 -5.39
#